data_AF-A0A6G8CLG6-F1
#
_entry.id   AF-A0A6G8CLG6-F1
#
_cell.length_a   1.000
_cell.length_b   1.000
_cell.length_c   1.000
_cell.angle_alpha   90.00
_cell.angle_beta   90.00
_cell.angle_gamma   90.00
#
_symmetry.space_group_name_H-M   'P 1'
#
loop_
_entity.id
_entity.type
_entity.pdbx_description
1 polymer ?
#
loop_
_entity_poly.entity_id
_entity_poly.type
_entity_poly.pdbx_seq_one_letter_code
_entity_poly.pdbx_strand_id
1 'polypeptide(L)'
;MASRSPWYYIIHWIRCYFGAHLLFSGLRYAATGYVPDIPGIGGEWVQANANIYLYQMIKYLEIVTGAMIFFNRMPLLGLILEFPATVNIFWLNTFIVASPAMPRQYFTGPQELFLNGILLLAYSGWIVAAVKPKLEPLWLWDGAKAYKQDIGRRIID
;
A
#
# COMPACT_ATOMS: atom_id res chain seq x y z
N MET A 1 -6.76 -21.18 21.91
CA MET A 1 -6.26 -20.16 20.96
C MET A 1 -4.89 -20.47 20.33
N ALA A 2 -4.22 -21.58 20.69
CA ALA A 2 -2.86 -21.91 20.24
C ALA A 2 -2.75 -22.67 18.89
N SER A 3 -3.76 -22.64 18.01
CA SER A 3 -3.79 -23.45 16.77
C SER A 3 -3.44 -22.69 15.48
N ARG A 4 -3.06 -21.41 15.56
CA ARG A 4 -2.70 -20.60 14.37
C ARG A 4 -1.19 -20.50 14.21
N SER A 5 -0.73 -20.63 12.97
CA SER A 5 0.68 -20.46 12.58
C SER A 5 1.24 -19.14 13.10
N PRO A 6 2.48 -19.07 13.62
CA PRO A 6 3.11 -17.82 14.04
C PRO A 6 3.05 -16.71 12.98
N TRP A 7 3.10 -17.08 11.71
CA TRP A 7 2.94 -16.19 10.56
C TRP A 7 1.64 -15.38 10.60
N TYR A 8 0.55 -15.99 11.07
CA TYR A 8 -0.73 -15.30 11.23
C TYR A 8 -0.59 -14.07 12.13
N TYR A 9 0.06 -14.24 13.29
CA TYR A 9 0.24 -13.15 14.25
C TYR A 9 1.19 -12.08 13.75
N ILE A 10 2.28 -12.48 13.07
CA ILE A 10 3.24 -11.55 12.48
C ILE A 10 2.56 -10.66 11.45
N ILE A 11 1.84 -11.25 10.48
CA ILE A 11 1.13 -10.49 9.43
C ILE A 11 0.04 -9.61 10.03
N HIS A 12 -0.69 -10.09 11.05
CA HIS A 12 -1.72 -9.28 11.71
C HIS A 12 -1.11 -8.07 12.43
N TRP A 13 0.02 -8.26 13.10
CA TRP A 13 0.74 -7.18 13.74
C TRP A 13 1.25 -6.15 12.72
N ILE A 14 1.90 -6.61 11.65
CA ILE A 14 2.39 -5.74 10.57
C ILE A 14 1.24 -4.94 9.95
N ARG A 15 0.10 -5.58 9.70
CA ARG A 15 -1.11 -4.92 9.19
C ARG A 15 -1.60 -3.84 10.14
N CYS A 16 -1.78 -4.17 11.41
CA CYS A 16 -2.24 -3.20 12.40
C CYS A 16 -1.26 -2.03 12.54
N TYR A 17 0.05 -2.32 12.57
CA TYR A 17 1.09 -1.30 12.64
C TYR A 17 1.05 -0.38 11.42
N PHE A 18 1.07 -0.94 10.21
CA PHE A 18 1.08 -0.16 8.97
C PHE A 18 -0.22 0.63 8.78
N GLY A 19 -1.37 0.01 9.01
CA GLY A 19 -2.66 0.70 8.95
C GLY A 19 -2.78 1.85 9.97
N ALA A 20 -2.30 1.63 11.21
CA ALA A 20 -2.27 2.68 12.23
C ALA A 20 -1.29 3.81 11.87
N HIS A 21 -0.16 3.46 11.26
CA HIS A 21 0.83 4.43 10.80
C HIS A 21 0.24 5.38 9.72
N LEU A 22 -0.44 4.82 8.72
CA LEU A 22 -1.14 5.60 7.68
C LEU A 22 -2.23 6.49 8.28
N LEU A 23 -3.06 5.92 9.17
CA LEU A 23 -4.09 6.68 9.88
C LEU A 23 -3.49 7.84 10.68
N PHE A 24 -2.42 7.59 11.42
CA PHE A 24 -1.76 8.64 12.20
C PHE A 24 -1.21 9.75 11.30
N SER A 25 -0.54 9.40 10.20
CA SER A 25 -0.02 10.36 9.22
C SER A 25 -1.12 11.21 8.61
N GLY A 26 -2.15 10.57 8.04
CA GLY A 26 -3.27 11.26 7.39
C GLY A 26 -4.12 12.08 8.36
N LEU A 27 -4.47 11.53 9.53
CA LEU A 27 -5.27 12.26 10.53
C LEU A 27 -4.51 13.44 11.12
N ARG A 28 -3.20 13.30 11.36
CA ARG A 28 -2.37 14.43 11.82
C ARG A 28 -2.37 15.55 10.79
N TYR A 29 -2.24 15.22 9.51
CA TYR A 29 -2.37 16.22 8.44
C TYR A 29 -3.75 16.87 8.43
N ALA A 30 -4.83 16.09 8.47
CA ALA A 30 -6.19 16.62 8.43
C ALA A 30 -6.53 17.51 9.64
N ALA A 31 -5.99 17.19 10.83
CA ALA A 31 -6.26 17.92 12.06
C ALA A 31 -5.41 19.19 12.21
N THR A 32 -4.13 19.16 11.81
CA THR A 32 -3.18 20.24 12.12
C THR A 32 -2.51 20.86 10.90
N GLY A 33 -2.77 20.35 9.69
CA GLY A 33 -2.07 20.75 8.47
C GLY A 33 -0.57 20.43 8.49
N TYR A 34 -0.12 19.53 9.37
CA TYR A 34 1.32 19.30 9.56
C TYR A 34 1.94 18.64 8.33
N VAL A 35 2.93 19.32 7.76
CA VAL A 35 3.81 18.80 6.71
C VAL A 35 5.23 18.72 7.29
N PRO A 36 5.92 17.57 7.18
CA PRO A 36 7.30 17.48 7.62
C PRO A 36 8.19 18.44 6.83
N ASP A 37 9.12 19.12 7.51
CA ASP A 37 10.13 19.92 6.82
C ASP A 37 11.13 18.98 6.10
N ILE A 38 11.29 19.20 4.80
CA ILE A 38 12.15 18.42 3.91
C ILE A 38 13.02 19.42 3.13
N PRO A 39 14.35 19.39 3.31
CA PRO A 39 15.24 20.35 2.67
C PRO A 39 15.44 20.03 1.18
N GLY A 40 15.84 21.05 0.44
CA GLY A 40 16.26 20.93 -0.96
C GLY A 40 15.16 20.44 -1.90
N ILE A 41 15.57 19.68 -2.93
CA ILE A 41 14.70 19.22 -4.03
C ILE A 41 13.51 18.41 -3.50
N GLY A 42 13.68 17.65 -2.42
CA GLY A 42 12.58 16.90 -1.80
C GLY A 42 11.47 17.79 -1.26
N GLY A 43 11.83 18.94 -0.67
CA GLY A 43 10.87 19.94 -0.20
C GLY A 43 10.17 20.63 -1.36
N GLU A 44 10.92 21.04 -2.38
CA GLU A 44 10.36 21.64 -3.60
C GLU A 44 9.36 20.71 -4.29
N TRP A 45 9.68 19.41 -4.35
CA TRP A 45 8.78 18.39 -4.88
C TRP A 45 7.49 18.27 -4.06
N VAL A 46 7.58 18.21 -2.73
CA VAL A 46 6.40 18.16 -1.87
C VAL A 46 5.56 19.42 -2.00
N GLN A 47 6.20 20.59 -2.08
CA GLN A 47 5.51 21.87 -2.27
C GLN A 47 4.80 21.94 -3.63
N ALA A 48 5.46 21.50 -4.71
CA ALA A 48 4.85 21.45 -6.04
C ALA A 48 3.61 20.55 -6.05
N ASN A 49 3.67 19.39 -5.40
CA ASN A 49 2.52 18.49 -5.24
C ASN A 49 1.40 19.11 -4.38
N ALA A 50 1.75 19.87 -3.34
CA ALA A 50 0.78 20.58 -2.52
C ALA A 50 0.06 21.69 -3.30
N ASN A 51 0.76 22.39 -4.20
CA ASN A 51 0.20 23.45 -5.04
C ASN A 51 -0.87 22.93 -6.04
N ILE A 52 -0.76 21.67 -6.46
CA ILE A 52 -1.74 21.00 -7.33
C ILE A 52 -2.74 20.11 -6.57
N TYR A 53 -2.80 20.23 -5.25
CA TYR A 53 -3.65 19.44 -4.35
C TYR A 53 -3.36 17.93 -4.30
N LEU A 54 -2.28 17.46 -4.93
CA LEU A 54 -1.93 16.04 -4.95
C LEU A 54 -1.48 15.56 -3.56
N TYR A 55 -0.74 16.37 -2.82
CA TYR A 55 -0.30 16.03 -1.46
C TYR A 55 -1.50 15.82 -0.52
N GLN A 56 -2.46 16.75 -0.57
CA GLN A 56 -3.71 16.73 0.19
C GLN A 56 -4.48 15.45 -0.13
N MET A 57 -4.64 15.16 -1.43
CA MET A 57 -5.33 13.97 -1.90
C MET A 57 -4.69 12.69 -1.36
N ILE A 58 -3.35 12.58 -1.40
CA ILE A 58 -2.62 11.44 -0.84
C ILE A 58 -2.86 11.33 0.67
N LYS A 59 -2.85 12.43 1.43
CA LYS A 59 -3.13 12.37 2.87
C LYS A 59 -4.54 11.92 3.22
N TYR A 60 -5.54 12.31 2.43
CA TYR A 60 -6.89 11.76 2.60
C TYR A 60 -6.96 10.30 2.16
N LEU A 61 -6.22 9.91 1.11
CA LEU A 61 -6.10 8.52 0.70
C LEU A 61 -5.48 7.67 1.81
N GLU A 62 -4.41 8.12 2.47
CA GLU A 62 -3.78 7.45 3.62
C GLU A 62 -4.78 7.18 4.76
N ILE A 63 -5.74 8.08 5.01
CA ILE A 63 -6.80 7.86 6.00
C ILE A 63 -7.71 6.70 5.55
N VAL A 64 -8.14 6.72 4.29
CA VAL A 64 -9.04 5.71 3.72
C VAL A 64 -8.36 4.35 3.65
N THR A 65 -7.16 4.27 3.07
CA THR A 65 -6.36 3.04 2.96
C THR A 65 -5.93 2.55 4.33
N GLY A 66 -5.51 3.44 5.22
CA GLY A 66 -5.21 3.16 6.61
C GLY A 66 -6.38 2.53 7.35
N ALA A 67 -7.60 3.06 7.21
CA ALA A 67 -8.81 2.48 7.79
C ALA A 67 -9.13 1.10 7.19
N MET A 68 -9.04 0.95 5.86
CA MET A 68 -9.25 -0.34 5.18
C MET A 68 -8.29 -1.42 5.71
N ILE A 69 -7.01 -1.07 5.82
CA ILE A 69 -5.94 -1.96 6.29
C ILE A 69 -6.12 -2.24 7.79
N PHE A 70 -6.32 -1.22 8.63
CA PHE A 70 -6.38 -1.34 10.09
C PHE A 70 -7.63 -2.09 10.58
N PHE A 71 -8.82 -1.80 10.02
CA PHE A 71 -10.07 -2.47 10.38
C PHE A 71 -10.30 -3.78 9.60
N ASN A 72 -9.35 -4.19 8.77
CA ASN A 72 -9.45 -5.40 7.93
C ASN A 72 -10.67 -5.37 6.99
N ARG A 73 -10.98 -4.19 6.44
CA ARG A 73 -12.07 -3.96 5.49
C ARG A 73 -11.48 -3.66 4.12
N MET A 74 -11.44 -4.67 3.24
CA MET A 74 -10.78 -4.59 1.92
C MET A 74 -9.27 -4.27 2.02
N PRO A 75 -8.49 -4.98 2.87
CA PRO A 75 -7.08 -4.67 3.09
C PRO A 75 -6.25 -4.70 1.81
N LEU A 76 -6.55 -5.64 0.90
CA LEU A 76 -5.84 -5.75 -0.37
C LEU A 76 -6.04 -4.52 -1.26
N LEU A 77 -7.26 -3.99 -1.35
CA LEU A 77 -7.53 -2.77 -2.10
C LEU A 77 -6.79 -1.58 -1.49
N GLY A 78 -6.84 -1.44 -0.16
CA GLY A 78 -6.11 -0.40 0.55
C GLY A 78 -4.59 -0.45 0.26
N LEU A 79 -4.01 -1.65 0.28
CA LEU A 79 -2.59 -1.84 -0.03
C LEU A 79 -2.24 -1.47 -1.48
N ILE A 80 -3.07 -1.86 -2.45
CA ILE A 80 -2.87 -1.52 -3.88
C ILE A 80 -2.94 -0.01 -4.09
N LEU A 81 -3.93 0.66 -3.49
CA LEU A 81 -4.09 2.11 -3.63
C LEU A 81 -2.95 2.89 -2.96
N GLU A 82 -2.40 2.37 -1.87
CA GLU A 82 -1.29 2.97 -1.14
C GLU A 82 0.08 2.72 -1.80
N PHE A 83 0.20 1.68 -2.64
CA PHE A 83 1.48 1.26 -3.22
C PHE A 83 2.21 2.35 -4.03
N PRO A 84 1.54 3.14 -4.90
CA PRO A 84 2.20 4.25 -5.59
C PRO A 84 2.78 5.30 -4.63
N ALA A 85 2.09 5.57 -3.50
CA ALA A 85 2.56 6.50 -2.49
C ALA A 85 3.82 5.95 -1.78
N THR A 86 3.83 4.67 -1.38
CA THR A 86 5.02 4.08 -0.74
C THR A 86 6.22 4.00 -1.67
N VAL A 87 6.03 3.76 -2.97
CA VAL A 87 7.10 3.83 -3.98
C VAL A 87 7.67 5.25 -4.09
N ASN A 88 6.81 6.26 -4.14
CA ASN A 88 7.24 7.66 -4.20
C ASN A 88 8.00 8.06 -2.92
N ILE A 89 7.50 7.67 -1.75
CA ILE A 89 8.15 7.92 -0.46
C ILE A 89 9.49 7.20 -0.38
N PHE A 90 9.57 5.93 -0.82
CA PHE A 90 10.82 5.20 -0.91
C PHE A 90 11.84 5.92 -1.79
N TRP A 91 11.44 6.34 -2.99
CA TRP A 91 12.33 7.00 -3.93
C TRP A 91 12.86 8.33 -3.37
N LEU A 92 11.95 9.20 -2.93
CA LEU A 92 12.30 10.51 -2.36
C LEU A 92 13.16 10.36 -1.12
N ASN A 93 12.74 9.53 -0.16
CA ASN A 93 13.46 9.40 1.09
C ASN A 93 14.84 8.77 0.87
N THR A 94 14.96 7.72 0.06
CA THR A 94 16.20 6.93 -0.05
C THR A 94 17.23 7.56 -0.99
N PHE A 95 16.80 8.12 -2.13
CA PHE A 95 17.72 8.57 -3.17
C PHE A 95 17.87 10.08 -3.27
N ILE A 96 16.86 10.85 -2.84
CA ILE A 96 16.86 12.31 -3.00
C ILE A 96 17.18 13.01 -1.68
N VAL A 97 16.48 12.64 -0.60
CA VAL A 97 16.56 13.36 0.68
C VAL A 97 17.56 12.73 1.64
N ALA A 98 17.76 11.40 1.56
CA ALA A 98 18.67 10.73 2.49
C ALA A 98 20.08 11.27 2.36
N SER A 99 20.57 11.75 3.50
CA SER A 99 21.87 12.36 3.65
C SER A 99 22.34 12.16 5.08
N PRO A 100 23.64 12.35 5.38
CA PRO A 100 24.15 12.32 6.75
C PRO A 100 23.44 13.29 7.70
N ALA A 101 22.88 14.40 7.19
CA ALA A 101 22.12 15.38 7.96
C ALA A 101 20.67 14.95 8.24
N MET A 102 20.12 14.01 7.48
CA MET A 102 18.77 13.47 7.65
C MET A 102 18.77 11.93 7.61
N PRO A 103 19.43 11.26 8.57
CA PRO A 103 19.65 9.82 8.52
C PRO A 103 18.36 9.01 8.63
N ARG A 104 17.29 9.57 9.22
CA ARG A 104 15.98 8.90 9.34
C ARG A 104 15.41 8.46 7.99
N GLN A 105 15.74 9.19 6.92
CA GLN A 105 15.18 8.95 5.59
C GLN A 105 15.68 7.65 4.97
N TYR A 106 16.89 7.19 5.34
CA TYR A 106 17.39 5.87 4.96
C TYR A 106 16.55 4.72 5.52
N PHE A 107 15.75 4.96 6.56
CA PHE A 107 14.93 3.94 7.19
C PHE A 107 13.46 4.07 6.81
N THR A 108 12.90 5.29 6.86
CA THR A 108 11.47 5.53 6.65
C THR A 108 10.99 5.08 5.26
N GLY A 109 11.68 5.48 4.19
CA GLY A 109 11.31 5.08 2.82
C GLY A 109 11.31 3.57 2.60
N PRO A 110 12.42 2.87 2.87
CA PRO A 110 12.48 1.42 2.73
C PRO A 110 11.49 0.67 3.62
N GLN A 111 11.27 1.15 4.85
CA GLN A 111 10.30 0.56 5.77
C GLN A 111 8.88 0.59 5.20
N GLU A 112 8.42 1.73 4.69
CA GLU A 112 7.05 1.86 4.16
C GLU A 112 6.81 0.95 2.95
N LEU A 113 7.74 0.94 2.00
CA LEU A 113 7.66 0.07 0.83
C LEU A 113 7.72 -1.41 1.23
N PHE A 114 8.58 -1.75 2.19
CA PHE A 114 8.68 -3.12 2.71
C PHE A 114 7.38 -3.58 3.38
N LEU A 115 6.79 -2.76 4.27
CA LEU A 115 5.56 -3.09 4.98
C LEU A 115 4.38 -3.24 4.02
N ASN A 116 4.25 -2.33 3.04
CA ASN A 116 3.21 -2.45 2.03
C ASN A 116 3.44 -3.70 1.16
N GLY A 117 4.67 -3.95 0.70
CA GLY A 117 5.03 -5.08 -0.16
C GLY A 117 4.79 -6.45 0.51
N ILE A 118 5.23 -6.64 1.76
CA ILE A 118 5.03 -7.91 2.46
C ILE A 118 3.53 -8.17 2.72
N LEU A 119 2.76 -7.13 3.02
CA LEU A 119 1.32 -7.24 3.17
C LEU A 119 0.63 -7.52 1.83
N LEU A 120 1.05 -6.87 0.74
CA LEU A 120 0.54 -7.19 -0.60
C LEU A 120 0.75 -8.68 -0.92
N LEU A 121 1.94 -9.22 -0.66
CA LEU A 121 2.23 -10.64 -0.86
C LEU A 121 1.39 -11.54 0.05
N ALA A 122 1.22 -11.18 1.32
CA ALA A 122 0.41 -11.95 2.27
C ALA A 122 -1.08 -11.97 1.91
N TYR A 123 -1.60 -10.86 1.36
CA TYR A 123 -3.01 -10.71 0.98
C TYR A 123 -3.30 -11.07 -0.49
N SER A 124 -2.28 -11.21 -1.35
CA SER A 124 -2.41 -11.54 -2.77
C SER A 124 -2.64 -13.02 -3.06
N GLY A 125 -2.69 -13.89 -2.04
CA GLY A 125 -3.08 -15.29 -2.22
C GLY A 125 -4.42 -15.47 -2.95
N TRP A 126 -5.33 -14.48 -2.83
CA TRP A 126 -6.61 -14.44 -3.55
C TRP A 126 -6.49 -13.97 -5.02
N ILE A 127 -5.39 -13.30 -5.39
CA ILE A 127 -5.10 -12.79 -6.73
C ILE A 127 -4.40 -13.85 -7.60
N VAL A 128 -4.00 -15.00 -7.05
CA VAL A 128 -3.42 -16.11 -7.84
C VAL A 128 -4.31 -16.48 -9.03
N ALA A 129 -5.64 -16.38 -8.89
CA ALA A 129 -6.57 -16.58 -9.99
C ALA A 129 -6.51 -15.53 -11.11
N ALA A 130 -6.00 -14.33 -10.84
CA ALA A 130 -5.78 -13.26 -11.83
C ALA A 130 -4.39 -13.35 -12.52
N VAL A 131 -3.40 -13.95 -11.87
CA VAL A 131 -2.04 -14.12 -12.43
C VAL A 131 -1.92 -15.39 -13.30
N LYS A 132 -2.88 -16.32 -13.21
CA LYS A 132 -2.92 -17.47 -14.13
C LYS A 132 -3.07 -16.96 -15.57
N PRO A 133 -2.22 -17.40 -16.51
CA PRO A 133 -2.39 -17.06 -17.92
C PRO A 133 -3.74 -17.61 -18.38
N LYS A 134 -4.66 -16.72 -18.75
CA LYS A 134 -5.97 -17.05 -19.30
C LYS A 134 -5.98 -16.71 -20.78
N LEU A 135 -6.39 -17.66 -21.59
CA LEU A 135 -6.46 -17.49 -23.05
C LEU A 135 -7.66 -16.64 -23.50
N GLU A 136 -8.68 -16.50 -22.65
CA GLU A 136 -9.93 -15.81 -22.97
C GLU A 136 -10.22 -14.67 -21.97
N PRO A 137 -10.60 -13.47 -22.43
CA PRO A 137 -10.99 -12.38 -21.56
C PRO A 137 -12.32 -12.71 -20.87
N LEU A 138 -12.38 -12.51 -19.54
CA LEU A 138 -13.62 -12.66 -18.79
C LEU A 138 -14.38 -11.33 -18.77
N TRP A 139 -15.64 -11.34 -19.18
CA TRP A 139 -16.49 -10.16 -19.15
C TRP A 139 -16.77 -9.70 -17.70
N LEU A 140 -16.89 -8.39 -17.45
CA LEU A 140 -16.97 -7.81 -16.10
C LEU A 140 -18.12 -8.41 -15.26
N TRP A 141 -19.24 -8.74 -15.90
CA TRP A 141 -20.44 -9.28 -15.27
C TRP A 141 -20.37 -10.79 -15.00
N ASP A 142 -19.41 -11.48 -15.61
CA ASP A 142 -19.22 -12.92 -15.50
C ASP A 142 -18.26 -13.31 -14.36
N GLY A 143 -18.01 -12.40 -13.41
CA GLY A 143 -17.03 -12.60 -12.33
C GLY A 143 -17.19 -13.90 -11.52
N ALA A 144 -18.41 -14.43 -11.39
CA ALA A 144 -18.66 -15.73 -10.74
C ALA A 144 -17.95 -16.90 -11.45
N LYS A 145 -17.78 -16.80 -12.77
CA LYS A 145 -17.04 -17.77 -13.57
C LYS A 145 -15.55 -17.79 -13.18
N ALA A 146 -14.96 -16.65 -12.76
CA ALA A 146 -13.54 -16.53 -12.41
C ALA A 146 -13.06 -17.48 -11.29
N TYR A 147 -13.98 -17.98 -10.47
CA TYR A 147 -13.70 -18.87 -9.34
C TYR A 147 -13.92 -20.37 -9.64
N LYS A 148 -14.38 -20.71 -10.85
CA LYS A 148 -14.52 -22.11 -11.28
C LYS A 148 -13.15 -22.70 -11.63
N GLN A 149 -12.87 -23.92 -11.17
CA GLN A 149 -11.55 -24.56 -11.29
C GLN A 149 -11.11 -24.80 -12.75
N ASP A 150 -12.04 -24.91 -13.70
CA ASP A 150 -11.76 -25.30 -15.09
C ASP A 150 -11.69 -24.15 -16.10
N ILE A 151 -11.84 -22.88 -15.67
CA ILE A 151 -11.78 -21.76 -16.61
C ILE A 151 -10.35 -21.49 -17.06
N GLY A 152 -10.14 -21.51 -18.37
CA GLY A 152 -8.83 -21.33 -19.01
C GLY A 152 -8.10 -22.62 -19.34
N ARG A 153 -8.66 -23.80 -19.01
CA ARG A 153 -8.25 -25.05 -19.67
C ARG A 153 -8.77 -25.02 -21.09
N ARG A 154 -7.87 -25.23 -22.07
CA ARG A 154 -8.24 -25.46 -23.46
C ARG A 154 -9.30 -26.56 -23.46
N ILE A 155 -10.46 -26.31 -24.08
CA ILE A 155 -11.41 -27.37 -24.42
C ILE A 155 -10.64 -28.23 -25.43
N ILE A 156 -10.02 -29.30 -24.95
CA ILE A 156 -9.44 -30.33 -25.79
C ILE A 156 -10.39 -31.50 -25.61
N ASP A 157 -11.24 -31.70 -26.59
CA ASP A 157 -11.97 -32.95 -26.81
C ASP A 157 -10.97 -34.09 -27.06
#